data_AF-A0A2H9LVU5-F1
#
_entry.id   AF-A0A2H9LVU5-F1
#
_cell.length_a   1.000
_cell.length_b   1.000
_cell.length_c   1.000
_cell.angle_alpha   90.00
_cell.angle_beta   90.00
_cell.angle_gamma   90.00
#
_symmetry.space_group_name_H-M   'P 1'
#
loop_
_entity.id
_entity.type
_entity.pdbx_description
1 polymer ?
#
loop_
_entity_poly.entity_id
_entity_poly.type
_entity_poly.pdbx_seq_one_letter_code
_entity_poly.pdbx_strand_id
1 'polypeptide(L)'
;GSFSKASSGAETAYSLVSNERVFLTLTRAPLSTEDIDYTLGSLLRQAALSRCKNAMVADAHNAETAEFEPVLPGSQIALNYSNAIATALKKLSAPENLLVGASSVHPDDDSMCGGGVNLLLFAAGKSAFVQLVFDSNGIVPEFRNRLVAVLQERVRRSFSGDILCEICTTDTHEKNVKKGVVNALGAGNSESTGKLEKLALKLFDEAVANLSEAESGMAVEKFTFKAIGKENMERMMLAISTSLTYVKILGASILVALVLGLIALSVL
;
A
#
# COMPACT_ATOMS: atom_id res chain seq x y z
N GLY A 1 -16.95 -17.87 1.44
CA GLY A 1 -15.64 -17.74 2.10
C GLY A 1 -15.81 -17.62 3.60
N SER A 2 -14.73 -17.28 4.30
CA SER A 2 -14.73 -16.87 5.71
C SER A 2 -13.77 -15.69 5.87
N PHE A 3 -14.12 -14.73 6.72
CA PHE A 3 -13.35 -13.52 6.96
C PHE A 3 -12.94 -13.46 8.41
N SER A 4 -11.73 -12.99 8.70
CA SER A 4 -11.34 -12.69 10.07
C SER A 4 -10.31 -11.57 10.15
N LYS A 5 -10.17 -11.01 11.35
CA LYS A 5 -9.17 -10.01 11.68
C LYS A 5 -8.52 -10.36 13.01
N ALA A 6 -7.21 -10.19 13.08
CA ALA A 6 -6.49 -10.20 14.35
C ALA A 6 -5.33 -9.21 14.33
N SER A 7 -4.95 -8.76 15.52
CA SER A 7 -3.84 -7.84 15.72
C SER A 7 -2.90 -8.39 16.80
N SER A 8 -1.62 -8.07 16.68
CA SER A 8 -0.59 -8.31 17.70
C SER A 8 0.26 -7.05 17.75
N GLY A 9 0.24 -6.31 18.86
CA GLY A 9 0.82 -4.96 18.86
C GLY A 9 0.07 -4.04 17.89
N ALA A 10 0.81 -3.33 17.03
CA ALA A 10 0.23 -2.45 16.00
C ALA A 10 -0.10 -3.21 14.70
N GLU A 11 0.47 -4.39 14.51
CA GLU A 11 0.37 -5.18 13.29
C GLU A 11 -0.96 -5.93 13.25
N THR A 12 -1.69 -5.75 12.16
CA THR A 12 -3.01 -6.32 11.93
C THR A 12 -3.00 -7.15 10.65
N ALA A 13 -3.63 -8.32 10.71
CA ALA A 13 -3.86 -9.18 9.57
C ALA A 13 -5.36 -9.37 9.35
N TYR A 14 -5.83 -9.03 8.15
CA TYR A 14 -7.13 -9.43 7.62
C TYR A 14 -6.94 -10.70 6.82
N SER A 15 -7.82 -11.67 6.99
CA SER A 15 -7.83 -12.89 6.19
C SER A 15 -9.15 -13.08 5.47
N LEU A 16 -9.05 -13.42 4.20
CA LEU A 16 -10.12 -13.94 3.37
C LEU A 16 -9.75 -15.37 3.00
N VAL A 17 -10.54 -16.35 3.48
CA VAL A 17 -10.35 -17.76 3.16
C VAL A 17 -11.48 -18.28 2.29
N SER A 18 -11.12 -18.96 1.20
CA SER A 18 -12.06 -19.64 0.32
C SER A 18 -11.38 -20.82 -0.37
N ASN A 19 -12.01 -22.00 -0.34
CA ASN A 19 -11.50 -23.24 -0.96
C ASN A 19 -10.05 -23.56 -0.58
N GLU A 20 -9.71 -23.57 0.71
CA GLU A 20 -8.36 -23.81 1.26
C GLU A 20 -7.28 -22.83 0.76
N ARG A 21 -7.68 -21.65 0.27
CA ARG A 21 -6.79 -20.57 -0.15
C ARG A 21 -7.02 -19.37 0.75
N VAL A 22 -5.94 -18.66 1.11
CA VAL A 22 -6.02 -17.44 1.91
C VAL A 22 -5.40 -16.25 1.20
N PHE A 23 -6.15 -15.15 1.14
CA PHE A 23 -5.61 -13.82 0.86
C PHE A 23 -5.48 -13.05 2.18
N LEU A 24 -4.25 -12.61 2.48
CA LEU A 24 -3.92 -11.85 3.68
C LEU A 24 -3.62 -10.41 3.30
N THR A 25 -4.27 -9.47 3.97
CA THR A 25 -3.95 -8.05 3.89
C THR A 25 -3.40 -7.60 5.23
N LEU A 26 -2.18 -7.06 5.20
CA LEU A 26 -1.42 -6.67 6.37
C LEU A 26 -1.41 -5.15 6.50
N THR A 27 -1.51 -4.63 7.73
CA THR A 27 -1.45 -3.19 7.98
C THR A 27 -0.90 -2.91 9.38
N ARG A 28 -0.20 -1.79 9.54
CA ARG A 28 0.14 -1.19 10.83
C ARG A 28 -0.61 0.12 11.11
N ALA A 29 -1.57 0.49 10.25
CA ALA A 29 -2.29 1.74 10.37
C ALA A 29 -2.84 1.92 11.82
N PRO A 30 -2.63 3.08 12.45
CA PRO A 30 -2.22 4.35 11.82
C PRO A 30 -0.71 4.56 11.64
N LEU A 31 0.14 3.59 11.98
CA LEU A 31 1.59 3.67 11.73
C LEU A 31 1.92 3.28 10.28
N SER A 32 2.95 3.93 9.72
CA SER A 32 3.46 3.54 8.40
C SER A 32 4.01 2.12 8.39
N THR A 33 3.94 1.50 7.22
CA THR A 33 4.69 0.30 6.88
C THR A 33 5.35 0.57 5.55
N GLU A 34 6.67 0.70 5.55
CA GLU A 34 7.44 0.62 4.33
C GLU A 34 7.38 -0.78 3.74
N ASP A 35 7.83 -0.90 2.49
CA ASP A 35 7.88 -2.17 1.76
C ASP A 35 8.29 -3.35 2.65
N ILE A 36 7.43 -4.37 2.67
CA ILE A 36 7.76 -5.66 3.29
C ILE A 36 8.85 -6.34 2.45
N ASP A 37 10.01 -6.56 3.06
CA ASP A 37 11.10 -7.29 2.41
C ASP A 37 10.61 -8.63 1.85
N TYR A 38 11.08 -9.01 0.65
CA TYR A 38 10.64 -10.23 -0.03
C TYR A 38 10.84 -11.50 0.82
N THR A 39 11.93 -11.58 1.59
CA THR A 39 12.21 -12.71 2.48
C THR A 39 11.18 -12.77 3.60
N LEU A 40 10.85 -11.61 4.18
CA LEU A 40 9.82 -11.51 5.21
C LEU A 40 8.43 -11.86 4.63
N GLY A 41 8.05 -11.30 3.48
CA GLY A 41 6.78 -11.63 2.82
C GLY A 41 6.66 -13.13 2.51
N SER A 42 7.75 -13.76 2.09
CA SER A 42 7.83 -15.21 1.87
C SER A 42 7.65 -16.02 3.16
N LEU A 43 8.25 -15.58 4.26
CA LEU A 43 8.11 -16.20 5.59
C LEU A 43 6.65 -16.09 6.09
N LEU A 44 6.05 -14.91 5.99
CA LEU A 44 4.66 -14.67 6.39
C LEU A 44 3.68 -15.51 5.56
N ARG A 45 3.94 -15.64 4.25
CA ARG A 45 3.20 -16.55 3.38
C ARG A 45 3.34 -18.00 3.82
N GLN A 46 4.55 -18.43 4.17
CA GLN A 46 4.81 -19.79 4.65
C GLN A 46 4.07 -20.09 5.97
N ALA A 47 3.97 -19.12 6.88
CA ALA A 47 3.17 -19.27 8.10
C ALA A 47 1.69 -19.54 7.79
N ALA A 48 1.14 -18.88 6.76
CA ALA A 48 -0.23 -19.10 6.31
C ALA A 48 -0.44 -20.47 5.61
N LEU A 49 0.57 -20.95 4.88
CA LEU A 49 0.54 -22.27 4.22
C LEU A 49 0.48 -23.45 5.20
N SER A 50 0.77 -23.23 6.49
CA SER A 50 0.54 -24.26 7.52
C SER A 50 -0.94 -24.60 7.73
N ARG A 51 -1.86 -23.76 7.25
CA ARG A 51 -3.32 -23.88 7.44
C ARG A 51 -4.11 -23.92 6.13
N CYS A 52 -3.50 -23.51 5.02
CA CYS A 52 -4.14 -23.39 3.71
C CYS A 52 -3.22 -23.93 2.61
N LYS A 53 -3.77 -24.46 1.53
CA LYS A 53 -3.01 -25.00 0.39
C LYS A 53 -2.31 -23.91 -0.41
N ASN A 54 -2.92 -22.72 -0.49
CA ASN A 54 -2.32 -21.56 -1.12
C ASN A 54 -2.50 -20.33 -0.22
N ALA A 55 -1.53 -19.41 -0.30
CA ALA A 55 -1.55 -18.17 0.44
C ALA A 55 -0.96 -17.04 -0.40
N MET A 56 -1.56 -15.86 -0.31
CA MET A 56 -1.04 -14.61 -0.84
C MET A 56 -1.04 -13.58 0.29
N VAL A 57 0.00 -12.76 0.34
CA VAL A 57 0.18 -11.71 1.33
C VAL A 57 0.31 -10.40 0.57
N ALA A 58 -0.47 -9.41 0.97
CA ALA A 58 -0.41 -8.06 0.46
C ALA A 58 -0.20 -7.10 1.64
N ASP A 59 0.73 -6.15 1.47
CA ASP A 59 0.78 -4.97 2.32
C ASP A 59 -0.35 -4.02 1.89
N ALA A 60 -1.09 -3.48 2.86
CA ALA A 60 -2.11 -2.47 2.59
C ALA A 60 -1.49 -1.12 2.22
N HIS A 61 -0.26 -0.84 2.69
CA HIS A 61 0.46 0.40 2.45
C HIS A 61 -0.44 1.64 2.63
N ASN A 62 -1.05 1.76 3.82
CA ASN A 62 -2.26 2.56 4.02
C ASN A 62 -2.17 3.57 5.17
N ALA A 63 -0.95 4.00 5.50
CA ALA A 63 -0.69 5.06 6.44
C ALA A 63 0.64 5.71 6.09
N GLU A 64 0.63 6.98 5.72
CA GLU A 64 1.84 7.76 5.48
C GLU A 64 2.16 8.61 6.71
N THR A 65 3.28 8.30 7.38
CA THR A 65 3.71 8.98 8.62
C THR A 65 5.17 9.47 8.58
N ALA A 66 5.81 9.52 7.41
CA ALA A 66 7.21 9.89 7.22
C ALA A 66 8.24 8.97 7.92
N GLU A 67 7.85 7.73 8.24
CA GLU A 67 8.76 6.67 8.67
C GLU A 67 9.16 5.82 7.46
N PHE A 68 10.46 5.80 7.12
CA PHE A 68 10.98 5.19 5.88
C PHE A 68 11.87 3.97 6.10
N GLU A 69 11.77 3.29 7.24
CA GLU A 69 12.57 2.09 7.50
C GLU A 69 11.85 0.81 7.04
N PRO A 70 12.48 -0.02 6.16
CA PRO A 70 11.89 -1.26 5.70
C PRO A 70 11.73 -2.26 6.85
N VAL A 71 10.67 -3.07 6.78
CA VAL A 71 10.42 -4.11 7.79
C VAL A 71 11.32 -5.32 7.53
N LEU A 72 12.34 -5.49 8.38
CA LEU A 72 13.31 -6.57 8.25
C LEU A 72 12.86 -7.88 8.95
N PRO A 73 13.30 -9.06 8.46
CA PRO A 73 13.17 -10.32 9.17
C PRO A 73 13.77 -10.26 10.58
N GLY A 74 13.10 -10.87 11.56
CA GLY A 74 13.54 -10.91 12.96
C GLY A 74 13.22 -9.66 13.77
N SER A 75 12.67 -8.61 13.14
CA SER A 75 12.14 -7.44 13.86
C SER A 75 10.91 -7.80 14.71
N GLN A 76 10.61 -6.97 15.71
CA GLN A 76 9.38 -7.12 16.49
C GLN A 76 8.12 -7.01 15.61
N ILE A 77 8.17 -6.15 14.58
CA ILE A 77 7.10 -6.01 13.58
C ILE A 77 6.88 -7.35 12.84
N ALA A 78 7.95 -8.02 12.39
CA ALA A 78 7.85 -9.32 11.73
C ALA A 78 7.23 -10.41 12.64
N LEU A 79 7.60 -10.44 13.92
CA LEU A 79 7.02 -11.35 14.90
C LEU A 79 5.54 -11.07 15.15
N ASN A 80 5.18 -9.79 15.27
CA ASN A 80 3.82 -9.36 15.47
C ASN A 80 2.93 -9.69 14.27
N TYR A 81 3.38 -9.47 13.03
CA TYR A 81 2.67 -9.93 11.84
C TYR A 81 2.45 -11.45 11.84
N SER A 82 3.47 -12.23 12.17
CA SER A 82 3.36 -13.69 12.25
C SER A 82 2.29 -14.12 13.26
N ASN A 83 2.26 -13.48 14.44
CA ASN A 83 1.26 -13.73 15.48
C ASN A 83 -0.15 -13.30 15.06
N ALA A 84 -0.28 -12.15 14.41
CA ALA A 84 -1.55 -11.65 13.88
C ALA A 84 -2.13 -12.61 12.84
N ILE A 85 -1.31 -13.06 11.88
CA ILE A 85 -1.71 -14.06 10.86
C ILE A 85 -2.15 -15.36 11.54
N ALA A 86 -1.33 -15.91 12.44
CA ALA A 86 -1.63 -17.17 13.11
C ALA A 86 -2.95 -17.10 13.89
N THR A 87 -3.25 -15.95 14.50
CA THR A 87 -4.47 -15.69 15.26
C THR A 87 -5.68 -15.46 14.36
N ALA A 88 -5.56 -14.70 13.28
CA ALA A 88 -6.62 -14.50 12.29
C ALA A 88 -7.05 -15.88 11.73
N LEU A 89 -6.09 -16.69 11.29
CA LEU A 89 -6.36 -18.03 10.77
C LEU A 89 -6.97 -19.01 11.80
N LYS A 90 -6.88 -18.74 13.11
CA LYS A 90 -7.57 -19.54 14.14
C LYS A 90 -9.03 -19.12 14.35
N LYS A 91 -9.38 -17.88 13.99
CA LYS A 91 -10.71 -17.30 14.19
C LYS A 91 -11.67 -17.54 13.03
N LEU A 92 -11.23 -18.25 12.00
CA LEU A 92 -12.06 -18.51 10.82
C LEU A 92 -13.31 -19.30 11.19
N SER A 93 -14.45 -18.79 10.75
CA SER A 93 -15.74 -19.47 10.81
C SER A 93 -15.82 -20.59 9.78
N ALA A 94 -16.87 -21.40 9.87
CA ALA A 94 -17.21 -22.34 8.81
C ALA A 94 -17.37 -21.60 7.47
N PRO A 95 -16.82 -22.13 6.37
CA PRO A 95 -16.90 -21.46 5.08
C PRO A 95 -18.33 -21.46 4.54
N GLU A 96 -18.78 -20.31 4.02
CA GLU A 96 -20.05 -20.18 3.30
C GLU A 96 -19.84 -19.94 1.79
N ASN A 97 -20.91 -19.82 1.00
CA ASN A 97 -20.80 -19.40 -0.39
C ASN A 97 -20.18 -18.00 -0.47
N LEU A 98 -19.23 -17.81 -1.38
CA LEU A 98 -18.58 -16.51 -1.59
C LEU A 98 -19.35 -15.74 -2.66
N LEU A 99 -19.80 -14.54 -2.30
CA LEU A 99 -20.30 -13.54 -3.24
C LEU A 99 -19.22 -12.46 -3.39
N VAL A 100 -19.04 -11.95 -4.61
CA VAL A 100 -18.12 -10.85 -4.89
C VAL A 100 -18.84 -9.79 -5.71
N GLY A 101 -18.68 -8.54 -5.30
CA GLY A 101 -19.08 -7.36 -6.02
C GLY A 101 -17.85 -6.49 -6.26
N ALA A 102 -17.76 -5.88 -7.43
CA ALA A 102 -16.65 -5.02 -7.81
C ALA A 102 -17.13 -3.73 -8.47
N SER A 103 -16.40 -2.65 -8.24
CA SER A 103 -16.60 -1.37 -8.91
C SER A 103 -15.27 -0.63 -9.02
N SER A 104 -15.13 0.19 -10.06
CA SER A 104 -13.92 0.97 -10.28
C SER A 104 -14.22 2.28 -10.99
N VAL A 105 -13.35 3.26 -10.77
CA VAL A 105 -13.46 4.59 -11.37
C VAL A 105 -12.08 5.25 -11.42
N HIS A 106 -11.85 6.05 -12.45
CA HIS A 106 -10.68 6.90 -12.53
C HIS A 106 -11.09 8.35 -12.26
N PRO A 107 -10.98 8.84 -11.01
CA PRO A 107 -11.35 10.21 -10.69
C PRO A 107 -10.32 11.19 -11.26
N ASP A 108 -10.80 12.38 -11.61
CA ASP A 108 -9.95 13.52 -11.94
C ASP A 108 -9.42 14.13 -10.62
N ASP A 109 -8.34 13.54 -10.09
CA ASP A 109 -7.66 13.97 -8.86
C ASP A 109 -6.14 13.90 -9.04
N ASP A 110 -5.43 14.96 -8.64
CA ASP A 110 -3.98 15.08 -8.80
C ASP A 110 -3.19 14.03 -8.01
N SER A 111 -3.75 13.49 -6.92
CA SER A 111 -3.13 12.47 -6.08
C SER A 111 -3.33 11.03 -6.60
N MET A 112 -4.16 10.83 -7.63
CA MET A 112 -4.49 9.51 -8.19
C MET A 112 -3.59 9.13 -9.37
N CYS A 113 -3.03 7.93 -9.37
CA CYS A 113 -2.24 7.37 -10.47
C CYS A 113 -3.12 6.60 -11.48
N GLY A 114 -2.53 5.99 -12.51
CA GLY A 114 -3.24 5.40 -13.65
C GLY A 114 -4.31 4.36 -13.32
N GLY A 115 -4.15 3.60 -12.24
CA GLY A 115 -5.02 2.53 -11.77
C GLY A 115 -6.31 2.99 -11.09
N GLY A 116 -6.45 4.28 -10.77
CA GLY A 116 -7.67 4.85 -10.21
C GLY A 116 -8.07 4.26 -8.85
N VAL A 117 -9.39 4.20 -8.61
CA VAL A 117 -9.97 3.70 -7.37
C VAL A 117 -10.77 2.44 -7.64
N ASN A 118 -10.47 1.38 -6.90
CA ASN A 118 -11.06 0.06 -7.08
C ASN A 118 -11.65 -0.42 -5.75
N LEU A 119 -12.90 -0.85 -5.76
CA LEU A 119 -13.56 -1.43 -4.58
C LEU A 119 -13.91 -2.89 -4.87
N LEU A 120 -13.51 -3.75 -3.94
CA LEU A 120 -13.91 -5.15 -3.88
C LEU A 120 -14.74 -5.37 -2.62
N LEU A 121 -15.95 -5.87 -2.80
CA LEU A 121 -16.83 -6.32 -1.73
C LEU A 121 -16.91 -7.84 -1.77
N PHE A 122 -16.43 -8.47 -0.72
CA PHE A 122 -16.61 -9.89 -0.48
C PHE A 122 -17.74 -10.08 0.52
N ALA A 123 -18.68 -10.97 0.23
CA ALA A 123 -19.73 -11.35 1.16
C ALA A 123 -19.80 -12.87 1.33
N ALA A 124 -20.10 -13.30 2.56
CA ALA A 124 -20.27 -14.69 2.92
C ALA A 124 -21.32 -14.74 4.04
N GLY A 125 -22.52 -15.22 3.69
CA GLY A 125 -23.68 -15.15 4.59
C GLY A 125 -24.06 -13.72 4.93
N LYS A 126 -24.03 -13.41 6.23
CA LYS A 126 -24.31 -12.07 6.76
C LYS A 126 -23.06 -11.21 6.93
N SER A 127 -21.87 -11.79 6.76
CA SER A 127 -20.60 -11.11 6.96
C SER A 127 -20.08 -10.52 5.64
N ALA A 128 -19.35 -9.41 5.73
CA ALA A 128 -18.81 -8.70 4.59
C ALA A 128 -17.39 -8.21 4.86
N PHE A 129 -16.56 -8.22 3.82
CA PHE A 129 -15.24 -7.62 3.81
C PHE A 129 -15.12 -6.68 2.61
N VAL A 130 -14.91 -5.40 2.89
CA VAL A 130 -14.66 -4.37 1.87
C VAL A 130 -13.18 -4.05 1.80
N GLN A 131 -12.62 -4.08 0.60
CA GLN A 131 -11.31 -3.55 0.29
C GLN A 131 -11.45 -2.42 -0.71
N LEU A 132 -11.08 -1.21 -0.31
CA LEU A 132 -11.00 -0.04 -1.18
C LEU A 132 -9.53 0.26 -1.45
N VAL A 133 -9.12 0.13 -2.71
CA VAL A 133 -7.75 0.36 -3.17
C VAL A 133 -7.71 1.66 -3.95
N PHE A 134 -6.88 2.59 -3.50
CA PHE A 134 -6.54 3.79 -4.25
C PHE A 134 -5.19 3.58 -4.92
N ASP A 135 -5.08 3.87 -6.21
CA ASP A 135 -3.77 3.96 -6.85
C ASP A 135 -3.13 5.31 -6.49
N SER A 136 -2.47 5.37 -5.34
CA SER A 136 -1.85 6.59 -4.80
C SER A 136 -0.62 6.25 -3.97
N ASN A 137 0.21 7.26 -3.69
CA ASN A 137 1.42 7.11 -2.88
C ASN A 137 1.09 7.31 -1.39
N GLY A 138 0.45 6.29 -0.81
CA GLY A 138 0.00 6.34 0.57
C GLY A 138 -1.25 7.16 0.79
N ILE A 139 -1.66 7.25 2.05
CA ILE A 139 -2.85 7.95 2.52
C ILE A 139 -2.60 8.53 3.91
N VAL A 140 -3.08 9.74 4.15
CA VAL A 140 -3.03 10.38 5.46
C VAL A 140 -3.84 9.54 6.48
N PRO A 141 -3.28 9.13 7.63
CA PRO A 141 -3.93 8.21 8.56
C PRO A 141 -5.31 8.67 9.02
N GLU A 142 -5.50 9.96 9.28
CA GLU A 142 -6.79 10.52 9.68
C GLU A 142 -7.84 10.37 8.59
N PHE A 143 -7.44 10.54 7.32
CA PHE A 143 -8.34 10.38 6.19
C PHE A 143 -8.71 8.91 5.97
N ARG A 144 -7.72 8.01 6.06
CA ARG A 144 -7.96 6.55 6.03
C ARG A 144 -8.97 6.13 7.08
N ASN A 145 -8.83 6.62 8.31
CA ASN A 145 -9.75 6.31 9.40
C ASN A 145 -11.17 6.82 9.15
N ARG A 146 -11.32 8.03 8.57
CA ARG A 146 -12.63 8.54 8.16
C ARG A 146 -13.28 7.66 7.09
N LEU A 147 -12.54 7.27 6.04
CA LEU A 147 -13.05 6.39 4.99
C LEU A 147 -13.50 5.04 5.53
N VAL A 148 -12.71 4.40 6.40
CA VAL A 148 -13.11 3.14 7.05
C VAL A 148 -14.40 3.32 7.86
N ALA A 149 -14.50 4.37 8.67
CA ALA A 149 -15.69 4.60 9.48
C ALA A 149 -16.95 4.78 8.62
N VAL A 150 -16.86 5.61 7.59
CA VAL A 150 -17.97 5.90 6.66
C VAL A 150 -18.39 4.65 5.88
N LEU A 151 -17.44 3.87 5.37
CA LEU A 151 -17.73 2.61 4.67
C LEU A 151 -18.33 1.57 5.61
N GLN A 152 -17.78 1.37 6.81
CA GLN A 152 -18.35 0.42 7.78
C GLN A 152 -19.80 0.75 8.12
N GLU A 153 -20.11 2.04 8.33
CA GLU A 153 -21.47 2.48 8.57
C GLU A 153 -22.39 2.20 7.38
N ARG A 154 -21.90 2.42 6.16
CA ARG A 154 -22.66 2.08 4.96
C ARG A 154 -22.87 0.57 4.82
N VAL A 155 -21.86 -0.25 5.06
CA VAL A 155 -21.91 -1.72 4.97
C VAL A 155 -22.93 -2.30 5.94
N ARG A 156 -23.04 -1.74 7.16
CA ARG A 156 -24.02 -2.15 8.18
C ARG A 156 -25.48 -2.04 7.73
N ARG A 157 -25.76 -1.27 6.68
CA ARG A 157 -27.11 -1.15 6.12
C ARG A 157 -27.48 -2.33 5.22
N SER A 158 -26.49 -3.01 4.66
CA SER A 158 -26.68 -4.15 3.75
C SER A 158 -26.33 -5.50 4.41
N PHE A 159 -25.48 -5.49 5.44
CA PHE A 159 -24.96 -6.69 6.09
C PHE A 159 -25.06 -6.57 7.61
N SER A 160 -25.37 -7.68 8.29
CA SER A 160 -25.63 -7.69 9.74
C SER A 160 -24.68 -8.59 10.54
N GLY A 161 -23.71 -9.21 9.88
CA GLY A 161 -22.71 -10.10 10.49
C GLY A 161 -21.40 -9.38 10.79
N ASP A 162 -20.29 -10.10 10.68
CA ASP A 162 -18.96 -9.53 10.87
C ASP A 162 -18.62 -8.61 9.68
N ILE A 163 -18.27 -7.37 9.98
CA ILE A 163 -17.96 -6.35 8.98
C ILE A 163 -16.49 -5.96 9.11
N LEU A 164 -15.75 -6.29 8.07
CA LEU A 164 -14.37 -5.86 7.88
C LEU A 164 -14.32 -4.82 6.77
N CYS A 165 -13.51 -3.79 6.97
CA CYS A 165 -13.27 -2.77 5.97
C CYS A 165 -11.82 -2.33 6.08
N GLU A 166 -11.12 -2.34 4.95
CA GLU A 166 -9.74 -1.90 4.89
C GLU A 166 -9.52 -1.03 3.66
N ILE A 167 -8.71 0.02 3.83
CA ILE A 167 -8.28 0.90 2.76
C ILE A 167 -6.85 0.51 2.44
N CYS A 168 -6.53 0.35 1.16
CA CYS A 168 -5.20 0.06 0.69
C CYS A 168 -4.76 1.13 -0.31
N THR A 169 -3.45 1.33 -0.42
CA THR A 169 -2.88 2.06 -1.56
C THR A 169 -1.83 1.20 -2.26
N THR A 170 -1.54 1.51 -3.51
CA THR A 170 -0.63 0.74 -4.37
C THR A 170 0.81 1.24 -4.29
N ASP A 171 1.01 2.51 -3.95
CA ASP A 171 2.29 3.24 -4.00
C ASP A 171 3.09 2.99 -5.29
N THR A 172 2.44 3.21 -6.44
CA THR A 172 3.09 3.03 -7.76
C THR A 172 4.19 4.05 -8.05
N HIS A 173 4.28 5.13 -7.26
CA HIS A 173 5.25 6.22 -7.42
C HIS A 173 5.15 6.97 -8.77
N GLU A 174 4.08 6.77 -9.55
CA GLU A 174 3.89 7.38 -10.88
C GLU A 174 3.88 8.92 -10.80
N LYS A 175 3.17 9.46 -9.81
CA LYS A 175 2.99 10.90 -9.61
C LYS A 175 3.84 11.47 -8.47
N ASN A 176 5.06 11.00 -8.26
CA ASN A 176 6.00 11.66 -7.34
C ASN A 176 6.44 13.02 -7.92
N VAL A 177 5.66 14.08 -7.64
CA VAL A 177 5.81 15.40 -8.28
C VAL A 177 7.08 16.14 -7.80
N LYS A 178 7.56 15.89 -6.58
CA LYS A 178 8.80 16.50 -6.05
C LYS A 178 9.51 15.59 -5.05
N LYS A 179 10.84 15.61 -5.07
CA LYS A 179 11.69 14.94 -4.07
C LYS A 179 11.35 15.49 -2.67
N GLY A 180 10.83 14.64 -1.79
CA GLY A 180 10.48 14.98 -0.41
C GLY A 180 9.06 15.49 -0.17
N VAL A 181 8.18 15.50 -1.19
CA VAL A 181 6.73 15.72 -0.98
C VAL A 181 6.05 14.39 -1.21
N VAL A 182 5.59 13.76 -0.13
CA VAL A 182 4.73 12.59 -0.25
C VAL A 182 3.35 13.09 -0.62
N ASN A 183 2.91 12.80 -1.84
CA ASN A 183 1.59 13.18 -2.35
C ASN A 183 0.52 12.23 -1.80
N ALA A 184 0.49 12.07 -0.48
CA ALA A 184 -0.42 11.16 0.20
C ALA A 184 -1.88 11.58 -0.01
N LEU A 185 -2.72 10.58 -0.27
CA LEU A 185 -4.15 10.81 -0.43
C LEU A 185 -4.73 11.44 0.84
N GLY A 186 -5.54 12.49 0.69
CA GLY A 186 -6.16 13.18 1.81
C GLY A 186 -5.34 14.28 2.47
N ALA A 187 -4.16 14.63 1.92
CA ALA A 187 -3.41 15.84 2.29
C ALA A 187 -4.03 17.15 1.75
N GLY A 188 -5.04 17.04 0.88
CA GLY A 188 -5.80 18.18 0.33
C GLY A 188 -6.80 18.81 1.31
N ASN A 189 -7.64 19.71 0.80
CA ASN A 189 -8.64 20.40 1.60
C ASN A 189 -9.87 19.51 1.93
N SER A 190 -10.78 20.04 2.75
CA SER A 190 -12.00 19.32 3.15
C SER A 190 -12.95 19.03 1.98
N GLU A 191 -12.93 19.85 0.94
CA GLU A 191 -13.75 19.65 -0.25
C GLU A 191 -13.26 18.44 -1.07
N SER A 192 -11.95 18.31 -1.29
CA SER A 192 -11.38 17.19 -2.04
C SER A 192 -11.57 15.86 -1.30
N THR A 193 -11.27 15.84 0.01
CA THR A 193 -11.51 14.65 0.85
C THR A 193 -13.00 14.26 0.89
N GLY A 194 -13.91 15.24 0.96
CA GLY A 194 -15.35 14.98 0.90
C GLY A 194 -15.84 14.40 -0.45
N LYS A 195 -15.21 14.78 -1.58
CA LYS A 195 -15.50 14.17 -2.90
C LYS A 195 -15.09 12.71 -2.93
N LEU A 196 -13.91 12.38 -2.41
CA LEU A 196 -13.40 11.02 -2.32
C LEU A 196 -14.25 10.13 -1.39
N GLU A 197 -14.73 10.66 -0.26
CA GLU A 197 -15.65 9.93 0.63
C GLU A 197 -16.97 9.58 -0.09
N LYS A 198 -17.56 10.53 -0.83
CA LYS A 198 -18.75 10.29 -1.64
C LYS A 198 -18.49 9.27 -2.75
N LEU A 199 -17.32 9.33 -3.36
CA LEU A 199 -16.89 8.37 -4.39
C LEU A 199 -16.80 6.96 -3.82
N ALA A 200 -16.16 6.78 -2.66
CA ALA A 200 -16.06 5.50 -1.97
C ALA A 200 -17.44 4.89 -1.67
N LEU A 201 -18.38 5.72 -1.19
CA LEU A 201 -19.75 5.28 -0.93
C LEU A 201 -20.50 4.88 -2.22
N LYS A 202 -20.31 5.65 -3.31
CA LYS A 202 -20.89 5.33 -4.61
C LYS A 202 -20.36 3.99 -5.14
N LEU A 203 -19.04 3.79 -5.09
CA LEU A 203 -18.40 2.54 -5.50
C LEU A 203 -18.93 1.37 -4.67
N PHE A 204 -19.15 1.57 -3.37
CA PHE A 204 -19.74 0.53 -2.53
C PHE A 204 -21.15 0.15 -3.00
N ASP A 205 -22.01 1.13 -3.29
CA ASP A 205 -23.38 0.85 -3.77
C ASP A 205 -23.36 0.11 -5.11
N GLU A 206 -22.47 0.50 -6.03
CA GLU A 206 -22.27 -0.19 -7.31
C GLU A 206 -21.79 -1.63 -7.10
N ALA A 207 -20.86 -1.86 -6.17
CA ALA A 207 -20.38 -3.20 -5.87
C ALA A 207 -21.47 -4.07 -5.24
N VAL A 208 -22.32 -3.51 -4.36
CA VAL A 208 -23.48 -4.22 -3.80
C VAL A 208 -24.46 -4.61 -4.92
N ALA A 209 -24.73 -3.70 -5.85
CA ALA A 209 -25.62 -3.96 -6.98
C ALA A 209 -25.09 -5.07 -7.91
N ASN A 210 -23.76 -5.24 -7.96
CA ASN A 210 -23.06 -6.23 -8.79
C ASN A 210 -22.63 -7.49 -8.02
N LEU A 211 -23.20 -7.77 -6.84
CA LEU A 211 -22.89 -8.99 -6.09
C LEU A 211 -23.36 -10.25 -6.84
N SER A 212 -22.43 -11.15 -7.14
CA SER A 212 -22.72 -12.46 -7.72
C SER A 212 -21.91 -13.57 -7.04
N GLU A 213 -22.37 -14.81 -7.17
CA GLU A 213 -21.59 -15.98 -6.76
C GLU A 213 -20.23 -16.00 -7.46
N ALA A 214 -19.20 -16.34 -6.69
CA ALA A 214 -17.83 -16.32 -7.16
C ALA A 214 -17.04 -17.52 -6.62
N GLU A 215 -16.12 -18.00 -7.46
CA GLU A 215 -15.13 -19.00 -7.07
C GLU A 215 -13.76 -18.35 -6.87
N SER A 216 -12.94 -18.94 -5.99
CA SER A 216 -11.59 -18.46 -5.72
C SER A 216 -10.53 -19.31 -6.42
N GLY A 217 -9.69 -18.67 -7.23
CA GLY A 217 -8.44 -19.21 -7.77
C GLY A 217 -7.23 -18.47 -7.23
N MET A 218 -6.08 -19.15 -7.14
CA MET A 218 -4.81 -18.51 -6.78
C MET A 218 -3.68 -19.19 -7.54
N ALA A 219 -2.86 -18.40 -8.22
CA ALA A 219 -1.66 -18.82 -8.92
C ALA A 219 -0.51 -17.89 -8.57
N VAL A 220 0.72 -18.42 -8.60
CA VAL A 220 1.93 -17.64 -8.38
C VAL A 220 2.87 -17.93 -9.54
N GLU A 221 3.09 -16.92 -10.36
CA GLU A 221 4.03 -16.98 -11.47
C GLU A 221 5.31 -16.23 -11.11
N LYS A 222 6.46 -16.81 -11.48
CA LYS A 222 7.76 -16.17 -11.27
C LYS A 222 8.26 -15.65 -12.59
N PHE A 223 8.43 -14.34 -12.67
CA PHE A 223 9.01 -13.66 -13.83
C PHE A 223 10.42 -13.20 -13.51
N THR A 224 11.34 -13.41 -14.45
CA THR A 224 12.69 -12.84 -14.39
C THR A 224 12.74 -11.69 -15.38
N PHE A 225 12.87 -10.46 -14.89
CA PHE A 225 13.09 -9.28 -15.71
C PHE A 225 14.42 -8.62 -15.35
N LYS A 226 15.07 -8.02 -16.34
CA LYS A 226 16.30 -7.24 -16.13
C LYS A 226 15.91 -5.84 -15.67
N ALA A 227 15.88 -5.61 -14.37
CA ALA A 227 15.79 -4.28 -13.79
C ALA A 227 17.18 -3.75 -13.42
N ILE A 228 17.33 -2.43 -13.42
CA ILE A 228 18.48 -1.78 -12.80
C ILE A 228 18.32 -1.96 -11.30
N GLY A 229 19.08 -2.92 -10.73
CA GLY A 229 19.03 -3.19 -9.29
C GLY A 229 19.46 -1.97 -8.45
N LYS A 230 19.05 -1.97 -7.18
CA LYS A 230 19.35 -0.92 -6.19
C LYS A 230 20.82 -0.50 -6.21
N GLU A 231 21.74 -1.46 -6.26
CA GLU A 231 23.18 -1.20 -6.30
C GLU A 231 23.63 -0.42 -7.55
N ASN A 232 23.08 -0.74 -8.73
CA ASN A 232 23.39 -0.01 -9.96
C ASN A 232 22.81 1.41 -9.93
N MET A 233 21.64 1.59 -9.33
CA MET A 233 21.02 2.90 -9.14
C MET A 233 21.79 3.75 -8.12
N GLU A 234 22.24 3.16 -7.01
CA GLU A 234 23.10 3.80 -6.01
C GLU A 234 24.45 4.22 -6.63
N ARG A 235 25.07 3.34 -7.43
CA ARG A 235 26.29 3.67 -8.18
C ARG A 235 26.07 4.82 -9.16
N MET A 236 24.93 4.85 -9.85
CA MET A 236 24.57 5.95 -10.75
C MET A 236 24.37 7.26 -9.98
N MET A 237 23.65 7.24 -8.86
CA MET A 237 23.44 8.40 -8.00
C MET A 237 24.75 8.94 -7.42
N LEU A 238 25.65 8.03 -7.01
CA LEU A 238 27.00 8.37 -6.56
C LEU A 238 27.83 8.97 -7.70
N ALA A 239 27.75 8.42 -8.91
CA ALA A 239 28.45 8.96 -10.08
C ALA A 239 27.96 10.38 -10.41
N ILE A 240 26.64 10.62 -10.35
CA ILE A 240 26.05 11.95 -10.57
C ILE A 240 26.52 12.94 -9.51
N SER A 241 26.43 12.58 -8.22
CA SER A 241 26.82 13.47 -7.12
C SER A 241 28.31 13.80 -7.15
N THR A 242 29.14 12.81 -7.46
CA THR A 242 30.59 12.98 -7.63
C THR A 242 30.88 13.89 -8.82
N SER A 243 30.23 13.68 -9.96
CA SER A 243 30.39 14.51 -11.16
C SER A 243 30.00 15.97 -10.90
N LEU A 244 28.87 16.22 -10.23
CA LEU A 244 28.45 17.57 -9.85
C LEU A 244 29.45 18.25 -8.91
N THR A 245 30.05 17.49 -8.00
CA THR A 245 31.09 17.99 -7.09
C THR A 245 32.34 18.39 -7.86
N TYR A 246 32.80 17.55 -8.79
CA TYR A 246 33.93 17.88 -9.67
C TYR A 246 33.67 19.12 -10.51
N VAL A 247 32.49 19.25 -11.12
CA VAL A 247 32.11 20.43 -11.90
C VAL A 247 32.16 21.70 -11.04
N LYS A 248 31.69 21.66 -9.79
CA LYS A 248 31.77 22.80 -8.88
C LYS A 248 33.21 23.20 -8.55
N ILE A 249 34.07 22.22 -8.27
CA ILE A 249 35.48 22.47 -7.94
C ILE A 249 36.23 23.04 -9.15
N LEU A 250 36.06 22.44 -10.33
CA LEU A 250 36.66 22.91 -11.58
C LEU A 250 36.16 24.31 -11.97
N GLY A 251 34.86 24.55 -11.83
CA GLY A 251 34.29 25.88 -12.07
C GLY A 251 34.89 26.94 -11.15
N ALA A 252 35.02 26.64 -9.86
CA ALA A 252 35.64 27.54 -8.89
C ALA A 252 37.13 27.79 -9.19
N SER A 253 37.90 26.76 -9.57
CA SER A 253 39.32 26.91 -9.89
C SER A 253 39.55 27.71 -11.16
N ILE A 254 38.72 27.52 -12.20
CA ILE A 254 38.75 28.32 -13.43
C ILE A 254 38.43 29.80 -13.10
N LEU A 255 37.43 30.06 -12.25
CA LEU A 255 37.08 31.41 -11.83
C LEU A 255 38.26 32.08 -11.09
N VAL A 256 38.89 31.38 -10.15
CA VAL A 256 40.06 31.89 -9.41
C VAL A 256 41.22 32.17 -10.38
N ALA A 257 41.51 31.26 -11.31
CA ALA A 257 42.55 31.44 -12.30
C ALA A 257 42.29 32.65 -13.22
N LEU A 258 41.04 32.86 -13.66
CA LEU A 258 40.62 34.03 -14.43
C LEU A 258 40.82 35.33 -13.64
N VAL A 259 40.42 35.38 -12.37
CA VAL A 259 40.59 36.55 -11.51
C VAL A 259 42.08 36.87 -11.31
N LEU A 260 42.90 35.87 -10.99
CA LEU A 260 44.35 36.05 -10.84
C LEU A 260 45.02 36.50 -12.14
N GLY A 261 44.60 35.94 -13.28
CA GLY A 261 45.08 36.35 -14.60
C GLY A 261 44.74 37.80 -14.93
N LEU A 262 43.52 38.24 -14.64
CA LEU A 262 43.09 39.64 -14.82
C LEU A 262 43.88 40.60 -13.91
N ILE A 263 44.11 40.22 -12.65
CA ILE A 263 44.94 41.01 -11.73
C ILE A 263 46.37 41.13 -12.27
N ALA A 264 46.99 40.02 -12.70
CA ALA A 264 48.33 40.05 -13.26
C ALA A 264 48.43 40.95 -14.50
N LEU A 265 47.42 40.91 -15.39
CA LEU A 265 47.34 41.78 -16.56
C LEU A 265 47.21 43.26 -16.20
N SER A 266 46.57 43.59 -15.08
CA SER A 266 46.37 44.98 -14.64
C SER A 266 47.60 45.63 -13.99
N VAL A 267 48.60 44.83 -13.61
CA VAL A 267 49.85 45.29 -12.98
C VAL A 267 51.00 45.41 -14.00
N LEU A 268 50.82 44.86 -15.21
CA LEU A 268 51.69 44.99 -16.38
C LEU A 268 51.35 46.26 -17.18
#